data_AF-A0A2V1K272-F1
#
_entry.id   AF-A0A2V1K272-F1
#
_cell.length_a   1.000
_cell.length_b   1.000
_cell.length_c   1.000
_cell.angle_alpha   90.00
_cell.angle_beta   90.00
_cell.angle_gamma   90.00
#
_symmetry.space_group_name_H-M   'P 1'
#
loop_
_entity.id
_entity.type
_entity.pdbx_description
1 polymer ?
#
loop_
_entity_poly.entity_id
_entity_poly.type
_entity_poly.pdbx_seq_one_letter_code
_entity_poly.pdbx_strand_id
1 'polypeptide(L)'
;MDAAEWRNKKGCLWLMLGGLAFMGLVFGIIIYVISRPQTAEVEAQEWQAILVCRQQLARPDITPQRREFLGASCREMEKQFRFKFPNATQ
;
A
#
# COMPACT_ATOMS: atom_id res chain seq x y z
N MET A 1 22.01 48.47 -10.93
CA MET A 1 21.29 47.26 -10.48
C MET A 1 20.08 47.09 -11.39
N ASP A 2 20.22 46.26 -12.41
CA ASP A 2 19.30 46.22 -13.55
C ASP A 2 18.03 45.41 -13.27
N ALA A 3 16.87 45.97 -13.68
CA ALA A 3 15.54 45.38 -13.48
C ALA A 3 15.38 43.98 -14.11
N ALA A 4 16.25 43.61 -15.06
CA ALA A 4 16.28 42.29 -15.67
C ALA A 4 16.74 41.18 -14.70
N GLU A 5 17.59 41.51 -13.72
CA GLU A 5 18.11 40.53 -12.75
C GLU A 5 17.06 40.16 -11.69
N TRP A 6 16.25 41.14 -11.26
CA TRP A 6 15.13 40.92 -10.34
C TRP A 6 14.01 40.09 -10.97
N ARG A 7 13.75 40.24 -12.28
CA ARG A 7 12.73 39.47 -13.00
C ARG A 7 13.14 38.00 -13.15
N ASN A 8 14.41 37.73 -13.39
CA ASN A 8 14.95 36.36 -13.44
C ASN A 8 15.00 35.69 -12.06
N LYS A 9 15.42 36.41 -11.00
CA LYS A 9 15.42 35.87 -9.62
C LYS A 9 14.01 35.61 -9.09
N LYS A 10 13.06 36.52 -9.32
CA LYS A 10 11.63 36.31 -8.99
C LYS A 10 11.02 35.17 -9.79
N GLY A 11 11.33 35.06 -11.08
CA GLY A 11 10.86 33.96 -11.93
C GLY A 11 11.37 32.60 -11.44
N CYS A 12 12.66 32.52 -11.10
CA CYS A 12 13.26 31.30 -10.54
C CYS A 12 12.65 30.93 -9.18
N LEU A 13 12.40 31.91 -8.31
CA LEU A 13 11.75 31.69 -7.02
C LEU A 13 10.32 31.15 -7.19
N TRP A 14 9.53 31.72 -8.11
CA TRP A 14 8.18 31.25 -8.40
C TRP A 14 8.15 29.85 -9.02
N LEU A 15 9.12 29.52 -9.88
CA LEU A 15 9.30 28.16 -10.41
C LEU A 15 9.58 27.15 -9.30
N MET A 16 10.47 27.49 -8.37
CA MET A 16 10.76 26.63 -7.22
C MET A 16 9.55 26.45 -6.30
N LEU A 17 8.83 27.54 -5.99
CA LEU A 17 7.60 27.49 -5.19
C LEU A 17 6.50 26.68 -5.87
N GLY A 18 6.32 26.85 -7.19
CA GLY A 18 5.36 26.08 -7.97
C GLY A 18 5.71 24.59 -8.00
N GLY A 19 6.99 24.25 -8.18
CA GLY A 19 7.46 22.87 -8.11
C GLY A 19 7.27 22.24 -6.73
N LEU A 20 7.54 22.99 -5.66
CA LEU A 20 7.33 22.53 -4.29
C LEU A 20 5.84 22.31 -3.99
N ALA A 21 4.98 23.23 -4.43
CA ALA A 21 3.54 23.11 -4.28
C ALA A 21 2.98 21.92 -5.08
N PHE A 22 3.46 21.72 -6.31
CA PHE A 22 3.09 20.57 -7.14
C PHE A 22 3.51 19.24 -6.49
N MET A 23 4.76 19.16 -6.01
CA MET A 23 5.23 18.00 -5.24
C MET A 23 4.34 17.73 -4.03
N GLY A 24 4.07 18.76 -3.22
CA GLY A 24 3.20 18.66 -2.05
C GLY A 24 1.80 18.18 -2.40
N LEU A 25 1.23 18.67 -3.52
CA LEU A 25 -0.09 18.27 -4.01
C LEU A 25 -0.10 16.80 -4.44
N VAL A 26 0.89 16.35 -5.22
CA VAL A 26 1.00 14.96 -5.67
C VAL A 26 1.16 14.03 -4.47
N PHE A 27 2.08 14.32 -3.56
CA PHE A 27 2.25 13.52 -2.35
C PHE A 27 1.00 13.55 -1.46
N GLY A 28 0.35 14.69 -1.34
CA GLY A 28 -0.91 14.83 -0.60
C GLY A 28 -2.01 13.93 -1.15
N ILE A 29 -2.18 13.87 -2.48
CA ILE A 29 -3.15 12.97 -3.14
C ILE A 29 -2.78 11.51 -2.88
N ILE A 30 -1.52 11.13 -3.07
CA ILE A 30 -1.06 9.76 -2.86
C ILE A 30 -1.32 9.35 -1.40
N ILE A 31 -0.89 10.17 -0.44
CA ILE A 31 -1.10 9.93 1.00
C ILE A 31 -2.60 9.82 1.29
N TYR A 32 -3.42 10.73 0.76
CA TYR A 32 -4.86 10.71 0.96
C TYR A 32 -5.49 9.40 0.47
N VAL A 33 -5.07 8.90 -0.69
CA VAL A 33 -5.57 7.64 -1.27
C VAL A 33 -5.13 6.43 -0.44
N ILE A 34 -3.84 6.34 -0.08
CA ILE A 34 -3.31 5.18 0.67
C ILE A 34 -3.71 5.18 2.16
N SER A 35 -4.03 6.36 2.72
CA SER A 35 -4.42 6.53 4.12
C SER A 35 -5.92 6.34 4.34
N ARG A 36 -6.71 6.10 3.27
CA ARG A 36 -8.09 5.65 3.42
C ARG A 36 -8.09 4.36 4.24
N PRO A 37 -9.01 4.21 5.21
CA PRO A 37 -9.14 2.95 5.95
C PRO A 37 -9.32 1.82 4.95
N GLN A 38 -8.59 0.71 5.13
CA GLN A 38 -8.77 -0.49 4.32
C GLN A 38 -10.27 -0.84 4.38
N THR A 39 -10.97 -0.64 3.25
CA THR A 39 -12.42 -0.77 3.18
C THR A 39 -12.79 -2.24 3.42
N ALA A 40 -14.05 -2.51 3.77
CA ALA A 40 -14.54 -3.88 3.92
C ALA A 40 -14.25 -4.75 2.67
N GLU A 41 -14.12 -4.12 1.50
CA GLU A 41 -13.72 -4.77 0.25
C GLU A 41 -12.27 -5.27 0.28
N VAL A 42 -11.32 -4.48 0.81
CA VAL A 42 -9.91 -4.87 0.95
C VAL A 42 -9.76 -5.96 2.00
N GLU A 43 -10.51 -5.87 3.11
CA GLU A 43 -10.58 -6.92 4.12
C GLU A 43 -11.07 -8.25 3.51
N ALA A 44 -12.17 -8.21 2.75
CA ALA A 44 -12.70 -9.40 2.09
C ALA A 44 -11.73 -10.01 1.06
N GLN A 45 -10.99 -9.17 0.31
CA GLN A 45 -9.98 -9.63 -0.64
C GLN A 45 -8.78 -10.30 0.04
N GLU A 46 -8.26 -9.71 1.11
CA GLU A 46 -7.16 -10.28 1.90
C GLU A 46 -7.60 -11.59 2.58
N TRP A 47 -8.85 -11.67 3.07
CA TRP A 47 -9.42 -12.91 3.60
C TRP A 47 -9.57 -13.99 2.52
N GLN A 48 -10.01 -13.63 1.32
CA GLN A 48 -10.07 -14.55 0.18
C GLN A 48 -8.69 -15.13 -0.17
N ALA A 49 -7.62 -14.31 -0.12
CA ALA A 49 -6.26 -14.79 -0.35
C ALA A 49 -5.84 -15.86 0.68
N ILE A 50 -6.19 -15.69 1.95
CA ILE A 50 -5.98 -16.69 3.01
C ILE A 50 -6.76 -17.98 2.72
N LEU A 51 -8.04 -17.86 2.32
CA LEU A 51 -8.87 -19.02 1.98
C LEU A 51 -8.29 -19.80 0.80
N VAL A 52 -7.82 -19.11 -0.24
CA VAL A 52 -7.15 -19.74 -1.38
C VAL A 52 -5.88 -20.45 -0.93
N CYS A 53 -5.09 -19.85 -0.05
CA CYS A 53 -3.89 -20.48 0.52
C CYS A 53 -4.24 -21.79 1.25
N ARG A 54 -5.27 -21.77 2.09
CA ARG A 54 -5.76 -22.96 2.80
C ARG A 54 -6.28 -24.04 1.84
N GLN A 55 -7.00 -23.65 0.79
CA GLN A 55 -7.46 -24.58 -0.24
C GLN A 55 -6.29 -25.23 -0.98
N GLN A 56 -5.22 -24.48 -1.28
CA GLN A 56 -4.01 -25.02 -1.90
C GLN A 56 -3.31 -26.02 -0.96
N LEU A 57 -3.27 -25.73 0.34
CA LEU A 57 -2.70 -26.62 1.35
C LEU A 57 -3.49 -27.93 1.50
N ALA A 58 -4.82 -27.87 1.33
CA ALA A 58 -5.71 -29.03 1.42
C ALA A 58 -5.68 -29.94 0.18
N ARG A 59 -4.95 -29.57 -0.88
CA ARG A 59 -4.91 -30.39 -2.09
C ARG A 59 -4.14 -31.71 -1.87
N PRO A 60 -4.67 -32.84 -2.39
CA PRO A 60 -4.08 -34.15 -2.17
C PRO A 60 -2.76 -34.36 -2.96
N ASP A 61 -2.52 -33.59 -4.01
CA ASP A 61 -1.35 -33.69 -4.90
C ASP A 61 -0.12 -32.91 -4.40
N ILE A 62 -0.20 -32.27 -3.23
CA ILE A 62 0.89 -31.44 -2.72
C ILE A 62 2.01 -32.30 -2.07
N THR A 63 3.26 -32.05 -2.46
CA THR A 63 4.44 -32.71 -1.86
C THR A 63 4.62 -32.29 -0.40
N PRO A 64 5.23 -33.15 0.45
CA PRO A 64 5.37 -32.86 1.88
C PRO A 64 6.19 -31.59 2.18
N GLN A 65 7.29 -31.33 1.45
CA GLN A 65 8.07 -30.09 1.65
C GLN A 65 7.26 -28.84 1.26
N ARG A 66 6.49 -28.94 0.17
CA ARG A 66 5.63 -27.84 -0.29
C ARG A 66 4.48 -27.60 0.67
N ARG A 67 3.94 -28.64 1.30
CA ARG A 67 2.91 -28.54 2.34
C ARG A 67 3.42 -27.77 3.55
N GLU A 68 4.63 -28.06 4.00
CA GLU A 68 5.22 -27.40 5.16
C GLU A 68 5.47 -25.92 4.90
N PHE A 69 6.05 -25.60 3.73
CA PHE A 69 6.30 -24.23 3.29
C PHE A 69 4.99 -23.42 3.07
N LEU A 70 4.01 -24.00 2.34
CA LEU A 70 2.70 -23.35 2.17
C LEU A 70 2.02 -23.17 3.53
N GLY A 71 2.09 -24.17 4.41
CA GLY A 71 1.48 -24.11 5.73
C GLY A 71 2.09 -22.98 6.57
N ALA A 72 3.40 -22.79 6.53
CA ALA A 72 4.07 -21.66 7.17
C ALA A 72 3.63 -20.31 6.55
N SER A 73 3.53 -20.26 5.22
CA SER A 73 3.12 -19.06 4.48
C SER A 73 1.68 -18.65 4.79
N CYS A 74 0.74 -19.61 4.79
CA CYS A 74 -0.67 -19.32 5.12
C CYS A 74 -0.82 -18.85 6.57
N ARG A 75 -0.06 -19.43 7.52
CA ARG A 75 -0.06 -18.97 8.92
C ARG A 75 0.46 -17.55 9.06
N GLU A 76 1.46 -17.17 8.28
CA GLU A 76 2.00 -15.82 8.33
C GLU A 76 1.04 -14.80 7.72
N MET A 77 0.35 -15.16 6.63
CA MET A 77 -0.72 -14.34 6.04
C MET A 77 -1.85 -14.08 7.04
N GLU A 78 -2.28 -15.10 7.79
CA GLU A 78 -3.29 -14.93 8.84
C GLU A 78 -2.84 -13.98 9.96
N LYS A 79 -1.56 -14.03 10.35
CA LYS A 79 -1.03 -13.10 11.35
C LYS A 79 -1.05 -11.66 10.82
N GLN A 80 -0.59 -11.45 9.60
CA GLN A 80 -0.60 -10.12 8.99
C GLN A 80 -2.03 -9.59 8.83
N PHE A 81 -2.99 -10.44 8.49
CA PHE A 81 -4.39 -10.06 8.42
C PHE A 81 -4.93 -9.62 9.79
N ARG A 82 -4.73 -10.40 10.85
CA ARG A 82 -5.18 -10.01 12.20
C ARG A 82 -4.52 -8.72 12.71
N PHE A 83 -3.26 -8.49 12.33
CA PHE A 83 -2.56 -7.25 12.67
C PHE A 83 -3.11 -6.05 11.88
N LYS A 84 -3.37 -6.21 10.58
CA LYS A 84 -3.96 -5.19 9.72
C LYS A 84 -5.43 -4.88 10.07
N PHE A 85 -6.19 -5.89 10.53
CA PHE A 85 -7.63 -5.82 10.77
C PHE A 85 -8.01 -6.38 12.15
N PRO A 86 -7.71 -5.66 13.25
CA PRO A 86 -8.00 -6.13 14.61
C PRO A 86 -9.50 -6.23 14.93
N ASN A 87 -10.35 -5.51 14.18
CA ASN A 87 -11.81 -5.50 14.35
C ASN A 87 -12.55 -6.25 13.24
N ALA A 88 -11.84 -7.04 12.43
CA ALA A 88 -12.45 -7.87 11.39
C ALA A 88 -13.52 -8.78 12.01
N THR A 89 -14.77 -8.62 11.57
CA THR A 89 -15.88 -9.50 11.96
C THR A 89 -15.99 -10.56 10.88
N GLN A 90 -15.39 -11.72 11.14
CA GLN A 90 -15.47 -12.92 10.30
C GLN A 90 -16.88 -13.50 10.29
#